data_AF-A0A9Q3GDP1-F1
#
_entry.id   AF-A0A9Q3GDP1-F1
#
_cell.length_a   1.000
_cell.length_b   1.000
_cell.length_c   1.000
_cell.angle_alpha   90.00
_cell.angle_beta   90.00
_cell.angle_gamma   90.00
#
_symmetry.space_group_name_H-M   'P 1'
#
loop_
_entity.id
_entity.type
_entity.pdbx_description
1 polymer ?
#
loop_
_entity_poly.entity_id
_entity_poly.type
_entity_poly.pdbx_seq_one_letter_code
_entity_poly.pdbx_strand_id
1 'polypeptide(L)'
;MKEFEKIAKCLYKLCDQQTVYTFTEEKVKEYEELKKALTNSPFLPMANWKLPFVLYTGACGEGLGAELHQKQIIDYKIFKGTIGFIPRKIKPTKARYGASQMEWLFLMWAPGKLQYYLHETVLDVITDCHAVK
;
A
#
# COMPACT_ATOMS: atom_id res chain seq x y z
N MET A 1 -3.74 -3.25 5.90
CA MET A 1 -4.50 -4.32 5.18
C MET A 1 -3.48 -5.35 4.70
N LYS A 2 -3.16 -6.36 5.53
CA LYS A 2 -2.13 -7.34 5.17
C LYS A 2 -2.59 -8.12 3.93
N GLU A 3 -1.69 -8.34 2.97
CA GLU A 3 -1.89 -9.17 1.78
C GLU A 3 -2.88 -8.67 0.70
N PHE A 4 -3.28 -7.38 0.70
CA PHE A 4 -4.19 -6.86 -0.34
C PHE A 4 -3.71 -7.16 -1.77
N GLU A 5 -2.41 -7.05 -2.04
CA GLU A 5 -1.84 -7.35 -3.35
C GLU A 5 -2.07 -8.80 -3.79
N LYS A 6 -1.96 -9.74 -2.85
CA LYS A 6 -2.15 -11.17 -3.09
C LYS A 6 -3.60 -11.48 -3.42
N ILE A 7 -4.54 -10.86 -2.69
CA ILE A 7 -5.99 -11.05 -2.88
C ILE A 7 -6.46 -10.35 -4.17
N ALA A 8 -5.98 -9.14 -4.45
CA ALA A 8 -6.32 -8.40 -5.67
C ALA A 8 -5.68 -8.98 -6.94
N LYS A 9 -4.63 -9.82 -6.81
CA LYS A 9 -3.96 -10.50 -7.93
C LYS A 9 -4.94 -11.27 -8.81
N CYS A 10 -5.95 -11.88 -8.20
CA CYS A 10 -6.97 -12.64 -8.91
C CYS A 10 -7.81 -11.73 -9.82
N LEU A 11 -8.26 -10.57 -9.33
CA LEU A 11 -8.96 -9.58 -10.16
C LEU A 11 -8.11 -9.09 -11.32
N TYR A 12 -6.83 -8.79 -11.08
CA TYR A 12 -5.95 -8.31 -12.14
C TYR A 12 -5.77 -9.33 -13.27
N LYS A 13 -5.74 -10.63 -12.96
CA LYS A 13 -5.66 -11.69 -13.98
C LYS A 13 -6.95 -11.78 -14.81
N LEU A 14 -8.11 -11.52 -14.19
CA LEU A 14 -9.40 -11.53 -14.88
C LEU A 14 -9.57 -10.34 -15.83
N CYS A 15 -8.95 -9.21 -15.53
CA CYS A 15 -8.97 -8.03 -16.40
C CYS A 15 -7.98 -8.09 -17.58
N ASP A 16 -7.18 -9.16 -17.69
CA ASP A 16 -6.27 -9.36 -18.81
C ASP A 16 -7.02 -9.91 -20.02
N GLN A 17 -6.83 -9.29 -21.18
CA GLN A 17 -7.53 -9.62 -22.43
C GLN A 17 -7.17 -11.02 -22.94
N GLN A 18 -6.03 -11.57 -22.52
CA GLN A 18 -5.58 -12.90 -22.90
C GLN A 18 -6.12 -14.01 -21.98
N THR A 19 -6.79 -13.65 -20.87
CA THR A 19 -7.29 -14.63 -19.91
C THR A 19 -8.68 -15.12 -20.30
N VAL A 20 -8.79 -16.40 -20.62
CA VAL A 20 -10.10 -17.07 -20.73
C VAL A 20 -10.64 -17.28 -19.32
N TYR A 21 -11.74 -16.60 -18.98
CA TYR A 21 -12.36 -16.77 -17.67
C TYR A 21 -13.14 -18.08 -17.59
N THR A 22 -12.71 -18.97 -16.70
CA THR A 22 -13.44 -20.18 -16.33
C THR A 22 -14.02 -20.03 -14.93
N PHE A 23 -15.32 -20.32 -14.81
CA PHE A 23 -16.02 -20.26 -13.53
C PHE A 23 -15.78 -21.55 -12.75
N THR A 24 -14.79 -21.55 -11.86
CA THR A 24 -14.45 -22.69 -10.98
C THR A 24 -14.77 -22.38 -9.53
N GLU A 25 -15.01 -23.41 -8.71
CA GLU A 25 -15.31 -23.25 -7.28
C GLU A 25 -14.16 -22.55 -6.52
N GLU A 26 -12.91 -22.79 -6.91
CA GLU A 26 -11.74 -22.12 -6.33
C GLU A 26 -11.78 -20.60 -6.55
N LYS A 27 -12.19 -20.15 -7.75
CA LYS A 27 -12.30 -18.72 -8.09
C LYS A 27 -13.43 -18.05 -7.33
N VAL A 28 -14.53 -18.76 -7.10
CA VAL A 28 -15.64 -18.28 -6.27
C VAL A 28 -15.17 -18.11 -4.82
N LYS A 29 -14.38 -19.06 -4.29
CA LYS A 29 -13.83 -18.96 -2.94
C LYS A 29 -12.86 -17.78 -2.78
N GLU A 30 -11.93 -17.59 -3.72
CA GLU A 30 -11.02 -16.43 -3.73
C GLU A 30 -11.79 -15.09 -3.79
N TYR A 31 -12.87 -15.04 -4.56
CA TYR A 31 -13.72 -13.86 -4.66
C TYR A 31 -14.48 -13.56 -3.36
N GLU A 32 -15.01 -14.58 -2.69
CA GLU A 32 -15.67 -14.42 -1.39
C GLU A 32 -14.69 -14.04 -0.27
N GLU A 33 -13.46 -14.55 -0.30
CA GLU A 33 -12.39 -14.10 0.59
C GLU A 33 -12.03 -12.63 0.34
N LEU A 34 -11.96 -12.20 -0.91
CA LEU A 34 -11.76 -10.80 -1.26
C LEU A 34 -12.89 -9.91 -0.75
N LYS A 35 -14.15 -10.31 -0.94
CA LYS A 35 -15.30 -9.58 -0.39
C LYS A 35 -15.16 -9.41 1.12
N LYS A 36 -14.87 -10.49 1.84
CA LYS A 36 -14.68 -10.46 3.30
C LYS A 36 -13.53 -9.53 3.71
N ALA A 37 -12.43 -9.53 2.95
CA ALA A 37 -11.29 -8.65 3.23
C ALA A 37 -11.63 -7.16 3.02
N LEU A 38 -12.45 -6.85 2.00
CA LEU A 38 -12.90 -5.49 1.70
C LEU A 38 -13.97 -5.00 2.70
N THR A 39 -14.93 -5.85 3.07
CA THR A 39 -16.01 -5.47 4.01
C THR A 39 -15.53 -5.34 5.44
N ASN A 40 -14.51 -6.10 5.84
CA ASN A 40 -13.86 -5.98 7.14
C ASN A 40 -12.63 -5.06 7.12
N SER A 41 -12.51 -4.21 6.09
CA SER A 41 -11.39 -3.28 5.98
C SER A 41 -11.33 -2.37 7.21
N PRO A 42 -10.14 -2.11 7.76
CA PRO A 42 -9.99 -1.14 8.84
C PRO A 42 -10.50 0.23 8.40
N PHE A 43 -11.15 0.94 9.32
CA PHE A 43 -11.57 2.32 9.15
C PHE A 43 -10.35 3.20 8.83
N LEU A 44 -10.41 3.91 7.70
CA LEU A 44 -9.43 4.91 7.29
C LEU A 44 -10.00 6.30 7.57
N PRO A 45 -9.49 7.04 8.57
CA PRO A 45 -9.99 8.37 8.85
C PRO A 45 -9.48 9.39 7.83
N MET A 46 -10.16 10.52 7.78
CA MET A 46 -9.74 11.67 6.99
C MET A 46 -8.39 12.20 7.49
N ALA A 47 -7.57 12.64 6.54
CA ALA A 47 -6.26 13.24 6.82
C ALA A 47 -6.43 14.63 7.45
N ASN A 48 -5.56 14.97 8.40
CA ASN A 48 -5.50 16.29 9.00
C ASN A 48 -4.17 16.98 8.64
N TRP A 49 -4.19 17.92 7.70
CA TRP A 49 -2.98 18.61 7.22
C TRP A 49 -2.26 19.46 8.27
N LYS A 50 -2.85 19.71 9.45
CA LYS A 50 -2.19 20.44 10.55
C LYS A 50 -1.28 19.54 11.40
N LEU A 51 -1.36 18.22 11.21
CA LEU A 51 -0.61 17.24 11.99
C LEU A 51 0.46 16.57 11.11
N PRO A 52 1.61 16.18 11.67
CA PRO A 52 2.66 15.53 10.91
C PRO A 52 2.21 14.15 10.40
N PHE A 53 2.74 13.78 9.25
CA PHE A 53 2.53 12.47 8.65
C PHE A 53 3.75 11.58 8.86
N VAL A 54 3.50 10.27 8.94
CA VAL A 54 4.55 9.25 8.97
C VAL A 54 4.37 8.35 7.76
N LEU A 55 5.36 8.28 6.88
CA LEU A 55 5.37 7.38 5.74
C LEU A 55 6.18 6.13 6.08
N TYR A 56 5.51 4.99 6.09
CA TYR A 56 6.17 3.70 6.16
C TYR A 56 6.38 3.19 4.74
N THR A 57 7.62 2.84 4.41
CA THR A 57 7.95 2.18 3.15
C THR A 57 8.49 0.78 3.40
N GLY A 58 8.07 -0.16 2.56
CA GLY A 58 8.56 -1.52 2.60
C GLY A 58 8.64 -2.11 1.19
N ALA A 59 9.71 -2.87 0.97
CA ALA A 59 9.96 -3.59 -0.27
C ALA A 59 9.98 -5.09 -0.02
N CYS A 60 9.17 -5.84 -0.76
CA CYS A 60 9.32 -7.29 -0.86
C CYS A 60 9.57 -7.69 -2.32
N GLY A 61 10.15 -8.87 -2.54
CA GLY A 61 10.55 -9.33 -3.88
C GLY A 61 9.41 -9.40 -4.91
N GLU A 62 8.14 -9.38 -4.46
CA GLU A 62 6.97 -9.42 -5.35
C GLU A 62 6.27 -8.07 -5.52
N GLY A 63 6.49 -7.10 -4.61
CA GLY A 63 5.71 -5.86 -4.55
C GLY A 63 6.31 -4.80 -3.61
N LEU A 64 6.02 -3.53 -3.90
CA LEU A 64 6.42 -2.38 -3.08
C LEU A 64 5.18 -1.75 -2.47
N GLY A 65 5.24 -1.33 -1.21
CA GLY A 65 4.11 -0.72 -0.50
C GLY A 65 4.53 0.49 0.32
N ALA A 66 3.70 1.53 0.25
CA ALA A 66 3.77 2.69 1.15
C ALA A 66 2.51 2.72 2.00
N GLU A 67 2.67 2.99 3.28
CA GLU A 67 1.56 3.27 4.18
C GLU A 67 1.74 4.67 4.77
N LEU A 68 0.76 5.54 4.55
CA LEU A 68 0.73 6.86 5.15
C LEU A 68 -0.02 6.75 6.47
N HIS A 69 0.63 7.08 7.57
CA HIS A 69 0.08 7.04 8.93
C HIS A 69 0.01 8.44 9.50
N GLN A 70 -0.95 8.63 10.41
CA GLN A 70 -1.08 9.87 11.17
C GLN A 70 -1.56 9.56 12.58
N LYS A 71 -1.07 10.33 13.55
CA LYS A 71 -1.55 10.30 14.93
C LYS A 71 -2.51 11.46 15.11
N GLN A 72 -3.78 11.16 15.39
CA GLN A 72 -4.82 12.16 15.58
C GLN A 72 -5.76 11.80 16.73
N ILE A 73 -6.48 12.78 17.25
CA ILE A 73 -7.53 12.55 18.25
C ILE A 73 -8.86 12.59 17.51
N ILE A 74 -9.61 11.48 17.55
CA ILE A 74 -10.93 11.34 16.95
C ILE A 74 -11.88 10.90 18.06
N ASP A 75 -12.97 11.63 18.28
CA ASP A 75 -13.96 11.35 19.32
C ASP A 75 -13.34 11.06 20.70
N TYR A 76 -12.42 11.93 21.13
CA TYR A 76 -11.69 11.85 22.41
C TYR A 76 -10.77 10.63 22.56
N LYS A 77 -10.53 9.88 21.48
CA LYS A 77 -9.60 8.73 21.45
C LYS A 77 -8.40 9.03 20.57
N ILE A 78 -7.23 8.58 21.00
CA ILE A 78 -6.01 8.67 20.20
C ILE A 78 -6.07 7.61 19.11
N PHE A 79 -6.27 8.05 17.87
CA PHE A 79 -6.11 7.23 16.69
C PHE A 79 -4.64 7.28 16.25
N LYS A 80 -3.96 6.13 16.28
CA LYS A 80 -2.67 5.94 15.62
C LYS A 80 -2.90 4.93 14.52
N GLY A 81 -3.06 5.39 13.29
CA GLY A 81 -3.38 4.46 12.23
C GLY A 81 -3.18 5.02 10.84
N THR A 82 -3.39 4.12 9.89
CA THR A 82 -3.20 4.38 8.48
C THR A 82 -4.27 5.33 7.96
N ILE A 83 -3.84 6.35 7.23
CA ILE A 83 -4.66 7.26 6.43
C ILE A 83 -4.85 6.71 5.03
N GLY A 84 -3.82 6.07 4.48
CA GLY A 84 -3.90 5.45 3.17
C GLY A 84 -2.78 4.45 2.89
N PHE A 85 -3.05 3.53 1.97
CA PHE A 85 -2.09 2.56 1.46
C PHE A 85 -1.86 2.82 -0.03
N ILE A 86 -0.61 2.78 -0.46
CA ILE A 86 -0.23 2.88 -1.88
C ILE A 86 0.61 1.66 -2.24
N PRO A 87 -0.04 0.57 -2.70
CA PRO A 87 0.66 -0.56 -3.28
C PRO A 87 1.16 -0.22 -4.68
N ARG A 88 2.30 -0.79 -5.06
CA ARG A 88 2.86 -0.68 -6.41
C ARG A 88 3.47 -2.00 -6.84
N LYS A 89 2.97 -2.51 -7.97
CA LYS A 89 3.62 -3.63 -8.68
C LYS A 89 4.96 -3.20 -9.28
N ILE A 90 5.95 -4.06 -9.12
CA ILE A 90 7.27 -3.88 -9.70
C ILE A 90 7.25 -4.31 -11.17
N LYS A 91 7.82 -3.50 -12.06
CA LYS A 91 8.01 -3.90 -13.46
C LYS A 91 9.10 -4.97 -13.54
N PRO A 92 9.03 -5.93 -14.48
CA PRO A 92 10.04 -6.98 -14.61
C PRO A 92 11.48 -6.47 -14.71
N THR A 93 11.68 -5.31 -15.34
CA THR A 93 12.99 -4.64 -15.45
C THR A 93 13.56 -4.19 -14.10
N LYS A 94 12.69 -3.80 -13.17
CA LYS A 94 13.03 -3.30 -11.83
C LYS A 94 13.01 -4.40 -10.77
N ALA A 95 12.45 -5.57 -11.08
CA ALA A 95 12.48 -6.75 -10.22
C ALA A 95 13.91 -7.29 -10.03
N ARG A 96 14.85 -6.90 -10.89
CA ARG A 96 16.28 -7.26 -10.79
C ARG A 96 17.08 -6.38 -9.83
N TYR A 97 16.48 -5.31 -9.30
CA TYR A 97 17.15 -4.42 -8.35
C TYR A 97 17.38 -5.10 -7.01
N GLY A 98 18.43 -4.72 -6.29
CA GLY A 98 18.61 -5.14 -4.90
C GLY A 98 17.57 -4.47 -3.99
N ALA A 99 17.35 -5.03 -2.79
CA ALA A 99 16.38 -4.49 -1.82
C ALA A 99 16.58 -2.99 -1.56
N SER A 100 17.80 -2.54 -1.30
CA SER A 100 18.13 -1.12 -1.07
C SER A 100 17.80 -0.21 -2.26
N GLN A 101 18.02 -0.69 -3.49
CA GLN A 101 17.70 0.07 -4.70
C GLN A 101 16.19 0.17 -4.92
N MET A 102 15.45 -0.91 -4.62
CA MET A 102 13.99 -0.89 -4.68
C MET A 102 13.41 0.09 -3.66
N GLU A 103 13.96 0.10 -2.46
CA GLU A 103 13.52 0.98 -1.38
C GLU A 103 13.78 2.45 -1.70
N TRP A 104 14.98 2.78 -2.18
CA TRP A 104 15.30 4.13 -2.64
C TRP A 104 14.38 4.61 -3.77
N LEU A 105 14.17 3.75 -4.77
CA LEU A 105 13.24 4.05 -5.86
C LEU A 105 11.83 4.36 -5.34
N PHE A 106 11.41 3.65 -4.30
CA PHE A 106 10.08 3.78 -3.76
C PHE A 106 9.94 5.03 -2.89
N LEU A 107 10.97 5.39 -2.11
CA LEU A 107 11.04 6.66 -1.40
C LEU A 107 10.97 7.87 -2.32
N MET A 108 11.55 7.80 -3.51
CA MET A 108 11.43 8.88 -4.48
C MET A 108 10.06 8.92 -5.16
N TRP A 109 9.39 7.77 -5.26
CA TRP A 109 8.11 7.67 -5.97
C TRP A 109 6.88 7.95 -5.11
N ALA A 110 6.87 7.47 -3.87
CA ALA A 110 5.71 7.54 -2.99
C ALA A 110 5.29 8.98 -2.65
N PRO A 111 6.21 9.91 -2.30
CA PRO A 111 5.86 11.30 -2.05
C PRO A 111 5.26 11.99 -3.27
N GLY A 112 5.77 11.69 -4.48
CA GLY A 112 5.19 12.20 -5.73
C GLY A 112 3.76 11.72 -5.97
N LYS A 113 3.37 10.54 -5.48
CA LYS A 113 1.99 10.06 -5.51
C LYS A 113 1.12 10.61 -4.38
N LEU A 114 1.73 10.91 -3.23
CA LEU A 114 1.09 11.48 -2.05
C LEU A 114 1.15 13.01 -2.01
N GLN A 115 1.51 13.67 -3.12
CA GLN A 115 1.71 15.13 -3.15
C GLN A 115 0.54 15.92 -2.56
N TYR A 116 -0.70 15.45 -2.76
CA TYR A 116 -1.91 16.09 -2.24
C TYR A 116 -2.03 16.02 -0.71
N TYR A 117 -1.39 15.04 -0.08
CA TYR A 117 -1.33 14.89 1.38
C TYR A 117 -0.12 15.59 1.97
N LEU A 118 1.01 15.57 1.24
CA LEU A 118 2.31 15.94 1.78
C LEU A 118 2.70 17.41 1.55
N HIS A 119 1.93 18.14 0.74
CA HIS A 119 2.23 19.53 0.42
C HIS A 119 2.34 20.40 1.70
N GLU A 120 3.49 21.05 1.88
CA GLU A 120 3.79 21.91 3.03
C GLU A 120 3.72 21.21 4.41
N THR A 121 3.81 19.88 4.44
CA THR A 121 3.79 19.12 5.69
C THR A 121 5.16 18.56 6.04
N VAL A 122 5.41 18.38 7.34
CA VAL A 122 6.56 17.62 7.83
C VAL A 122 6.22 16.14 7.72
N LEU A 123 7.08 15.41 7.00
CA LEU A 123 6.96 13.98 6.78
C LEU A 123 8.12 13.24 7.46
N ASP A 124 7.79 12.37 8.41
CA ASP A 124 8.74 11.40 8.94
C ASP A 124 8.69 10.13 8.09
N VAL A 125 9.83 9.71 7.57
CA VAL A 125 9.94 8.48 6.77
C VAL A 125 10.53 7.37 7.63
N ILE A 126 9.84 6.23 7.69
CA ILE A 126 10.31 5.03 8.39
C ILE A 126 10.49 3.90 7.37
N THR A 127 11.69 3.34 7.36
CA THR A 127 12.12 2.35 6.37
C THR A 127 12.94 1.25 7.06
N ASP A 128 12.81 0.01 6.58
CA ASP A 128 13.45 -1.17 7.16
C ASP A 128 14.86 -1.46 6.57
N CYS A 129 15.24 -0.82 5.46
CA CYS A 129 16.61 -0.87 4.94
C CYS A 129 17.55 0.08 5.66
N HIS A 130 18.59 -0.52 6.25
CA HIS A 130 19.70 0.22 6.86
C HIS A 130 20.46 1.11 5.88
N ALA A 131 20.55 0.74 4.59
CA ALA A 131 21.32 1.50 3.61
C ALA A 131 20.67 2.85 3.24
N VAL A 132 19.43 3.07 3.67
CA VAL A 132 18.61 4.23 3.32
C VAL A 132 18.37 5.14 4.53
N LYS A 133 18.83 4.74 5.72
CA LYS A 133 18.77 5.53 6.95
C LYS A 133 19.86 6.59 7.00
#